data_AF-A0A7S1N3K7-F1
#
_entry.id   AF-A0A7S1N3K7-F1
#
_cell.length_a   1.000
_cell.length_b   1.000
_cell.length_c   1.000
_cell.angle_alpha   90.00
_cell.angle_beta   90.00
_cell.angle_gamma   90.00
#
_symmetry.space_group_name_H-M   'P 1'
#
loop_
_entity.id
_entity.type
_entity.pdbx_description
1 polymer ?
#
loop_
_entity_poly.entity_id
_entity_poly.type
_entity_poly.pdbx_seq_one_letter_code
_entity_poly.pdbx_strand_id
1 'polypeptide(L)'
;FFDPTPWSLVWPLSHSTTTFDAHLHASTPAFQSMAQKNLIVTLTFNPPELWLLGPVKDTTIQKLQQILPHVCTNNPGTRSTLEFTKCEQPAHWHARLSSSFADDTAQNLITLTILDCLELEGGWKMKGANAQNHDEVMVTYKWFFSQKP
;
A
#
# COMPACT_ATOMS: atom_id res chain seq x y z
N PHE A 1 -50.23 -23.62 24.54
CA PHE A 1 -49.75 -23.50 23.15
C PHE A 1 -48.24 -23.39 23.21
N PHE A 2 -47.56 -24.20 22.41
CA PHE A 2 -46.17 -24.66 22.57
C PHE A 2 -45.12 -23.56 22.83
N ASP A 3 -44.29 -23.82 23.83
CA ASP A 3 -42.84 -23.59 23.86
C ASP A 3 -42.28 -24.88 24.50
N PRO A 4 -41.12 -25.47 24.13
CA PRO A 4 -39.83 -24.80 24.39
C PRO A 4 -38.63 -25.20 23.50
N THR A 5 -37.65 -24.27 23.45
CA THR A 5 -36.17 -24.43 23.44
C THR A 5 -35.43 -25.52 22.63
N PRO A 6 -34.25 -25.18 22.06
CA PRO A 6 -33.37 -26.12 21.37
C PRO A 6 -32.51 -26.94 22.35
N TRP A 7 -32.77 -28.25 22.41
CA TRP A 7 -31.83 -29.27 22.89
C TRP A 7 -31.37 -30.06 21.66
N SER A 8 -30.09 -30.40 21.49
CA SER A 8 -29.40 -31.48 22.22
C SER A 8 -27.89 -31.37 21.95
N LEU A 9 -27.03 -31.20 22.96
CA LEU A 9 -26.37 -32.27 23.75
C LEU A 9 -25.75 -33.37 22.89
N VAL A 10 -24.43 -33.59 22.98
CA VAL A 10 -23.78 -34.79 23.57
C VAL A 10 -22.27 -34.52 23.71
N TRP A 11 -21.76 -34.52 24.94
CA TRP A 11 -20.33 -34.76 25.25
C TRP A 11 -20.06 -36.27 25.25
N PRO A 12 -18.81 -36.70 25.04
CA PRO A 12 -18.19 -37.44 26.13
C PRO A 12 -16.76 -36.98 26.45
N LEU A 13 -16.51 -36.85 27.74
CA LEU A 13 -15.18 -36.82 28.35
C LEU A 13 -14.48 -38.18 28.14
N SER A 14 -13.26 -38.15 27.62
CA SER A 14 -12.26 -39.19 27.90
C SER A 14 -10.95 -38.52 28.30
N HIS A 15 -10.58 -38.70 29.57
CA HIS A 15 -9.26 -38.33 30.08
C HIS A 15 -8.21 -39.27 29.53
N SER A 16 -7.07 -38.75 29.07
CA SER A 16 -5.74 -39.31 29.33
C SER A 16 -4.64 -38.35 28.89
N THR A 17 -3.69 -38.19 29.80
CA THR A 17 -2.47 -37.38 29.77
C THR A 17 -1.51 -37.81 28.65
N THR A 18 -0.57 -36.90 28.33
CA THR A 18 0.75 -37.11 27.69
C THR A 18 0.78 -37.09 26.16
N THR A 19 1.27 -35.99 25.57
CA THR A 19 2.66 -35.87 25.08
C THR A 19 2.80 -34.54 24.33
N PHE A 20 3.86 -33.81 24.67
CA PHE A 20 4.29 -32.60 24.00
C PHE A 20 4.85 -33.02 22.64
N ASP A 21 4.09 -32.85 21.55
CA ASP A 21 4.60 -33.03 20.20
C ASP A 21 4.28 -31.81 19.35
N ALA A 22 5.35 -31.16 18.93
CA ALA A 22 5.36 -30.14 17.93
C ALA A 22 4.92 -30.74 16.59
N HIS A 23 3.96 -30.12 15.91
CA HIS A 23 4.00 -29.80 14.48
C HIS A 23 2.64 -29.34 13.96
N LEU A 24 2.70 -28.38 13.03
CA LEU A 24 1.65 -27.88 12.13
C LEU A 24 0.52 -27.05 12.75
N HIS A 25 0.45 -25.79 12.35
CA HIS A 25 -0.64 -25.41 11.45
C HIS A 25 -0.12 -24.40 10.42
N ALA A 26 -0.15 -24.84 9.17
CA ALA A 26 0.35 -24.13 8.01
C ALA A 26 -0.37 -22.79 7.83
N SER A 27 0.42 -21.74 7.60
CA SER A 27 -0.04 -20.46 7.10
C SER A 27 -0.75 -20.67 5.77
N THR A 28 -2.02 -20.26 5.67
CA THR A 28 -2.84 -20.32 4.46
C THR A 28 -2.10 -19.68 3.27
N PRO A 29 -1.73 -20.44 2.21
CA PRO A 29 -0.88 -19.91 1.12
C PRO A 29 -1.63 -18.98 0.15
N ALA A 30 -2.96 -18.93 0.19
CA ALA A 30 -3.77 -18.18 -0.79
C ALA A 30 -3.72 -16.65 -0.60
N PHE A 31 -3.60 -16.16 0.65
CA PHE A 31 -3.49 -14.71 0.89
C PHE A 31 -2.10 -14.17 0.53
N GLN A 32 -1.06 -15.00 0.71
CA GLN A 32 0.31 -14.64 0.33
C GLN A 32 0.53 -14.64 -1.19
N SER A 33 -0.16 -15.49 -1.96
CA SER A 33 0.00 -15.50 -3.42
C SER A 33 -0.72 -14.35 -4.14
N MET A 34 -1.81 -13.81 -3.57
CA MET A 34 -2.53 -12.67 -4.15
C MET A 34 -1.84 -11.32 -3.88
N ALA A 35 -1.16 -11.19 -2.74
CA ALA A 35 -0.36 -10.00 -2.41
C ALA A 35 0.85 -9.83 -3.34
N GLN A 36 1.35 -10.92 -3.95
CA GLN A 36 2.52 -10.85 -4.84
C GLN A 36 2.29 -10.12 -6.16
N LYS A 37 1.03 -9.89 -6.57
CA LYS A 37 0.73 -9.34 -7.90
C LYS A 37 -0.07 -8.04 -7.88
N ASN A 38 -0.38 -7.49 -6.72
CA ASN A 38 -1.16 -6.27 -6.60
C ASN A 38 -0.36 -5.17 -5.89
N LEU A 39 -0.48 -3.95 -6.38
CA LEU A 39 0.13 -2.76 -5.80
C LEU A 39 -0.94 -1.69 -5.65
N ILE A 40 -1.01 -1.10 -4.47
CA ILE A 40 -1.85 0.06 -4.19
C ILE A 40 -0.94 1.25 -3.97
N VAL A 41 -1.19 2.31 -4.73
CA VAL A 41 -0.48 3.58 -4.61
C VAL A 41 -1.46 4.60 -4.07
N THR A 42 -1.12 5.25 -2.96
CA THR A 42 -1.91 6.36 -2.42
C THR A 42 -1.04 7.60 -2.39
N LEU A 43 -1.54 8.68 -2.98
CA LEU A 43 -0.86 9.97 -3.07
C LEU A 43 -1.80 11.04 -2.53
N THR A 44 -1.38 11.72 -1.47
CA THR A 44 -2.12 12.84 -0.88
C THR A 44 -1.38 14.13 -1.18
N PHE A 45 -2.12 15.16 -1.54
CA PHE A 45 -1.67 16.55 -1.58
C PHE A 45 -2.57 17.33 -0.62
N ASN A 46 -2.13 18.28 0.20
CA ASN A 46 -0.80 18.90 0.32
C ASN A 46 -0.38 18.87 1.80
N PRO A 47 0.88 18.53 2.17
CA PRO A 47 2.04 18.26 1.32
C PRO A 47 1.94 16.94 0.54
N PRO A 48 2.69 16.79 -0.57
CA PRO A 48 2.78 15.52 -1.29
C PRO A 48 3.26 14.38 -0.37
N GLU A 49 2.43 13.36 -0.24
CA GLU A 49 2.69 12.19 0.60
C GLU A 49 2.31 10.92 -0.16
N LEU A 50 3.28 10.01 -0.34
CA LEU A 50 3.18 8.83 -1.20
C LEU A 50 3.32 7.55 -0.38
N TRP A 51 2.38 6.64 -0.57
CA TRP A 51 2.33 5.34 0.07
C TRP A 51 2.25 4.26 -1.02
N LEU A 52 3.16 3.28 -0.97
CA LEU A 52 3.21 2.15 -1.90
C LEU A 52 3.01 0.85 -1.12
N LEU A 53 1.80 0.31 -1.16
CA LEU A 53 1.42 -0.93 -0.49
C LEU A 53 1.45 -2.10 -1.48
N GLY A 54 2.45 -2.96 -1.35
CA GLY A 54 2.68 -4.10 -2.24
C GLY A 54 4.15 -4.32 -2.55
N PRO A 55 4.49 -5.35 -3.33
CA PRO A 55 5.87 -5.70 -3.64
C PRO A 55 6.47 -4.72 -4.67
N VAL A 56 7.20 -3.70 -4.22
CA VAL A 56 7.92 -2.76 -5.11
C VAL A 56 9.41 -3.06 -5.08
N LYS A 57 10.04 -3.06 -6.27
CA LYS A 57 11.50 -3.21 -6.40
C LYS A 57 12.22 -2.01 -5.81
N ASP A 58 13.32 -2.23 -5.09
CA ASP A 58 14.13 -1.15 -4.52
C ASP A 58 14.66 -0.18 -5.60
N THR A 59 14.94 -0.65 -6.82
CA THR A 59 15.35 0.21 -7.95
C THR A 59 14.29 1.26 -8.29
N THR A 60 13.02 0.87 -8.22
CA THR A 60 11.89 1.77 -8.50
C THR A 60 11.74 2.81 -7.40
N ILE A 61 11.97 2.41 -6.14
CA ILE A 61 12.03 3.34 -5.01
C ILE A 61 13.16 4.35 -5.20
N GLN A 62 14.37 3.89 -5.52
CA GLN A 62 15.53 4.76 -5.77
C GLN A 62 15.28 5.76 -6.90
N LYS A 63 14.64 5.32 -7.99
CA LYS A 63 14.30 6.23 -9.10
C LYS A 63 13.25 7.26 -8.71
N LEU A 64 12.21 6.87 -7.98
CA LEU A 64 11.22 7.80 -7.46
C LEU A 64 11.87 8.83 -6.52
N GLN A 65 12.78 8.41 -5.65
CA GLN A 65 13.56 9.31 -4.79
C GLN A 65 14.37 10.35 -5.56
N GLN A 66 14.93 9.95 -6.70
CA GLN A 66 15.73 10.84 -7.53
C GLN A 66 14.86 11.85 -8.29
N ILE A 67 13.71 11.44 -8.84
CA ILE A 67 12.94 12.27 -9.77
C ILE A 67 11.93 13.17 -9.03
N LEU A 68 11.24 12.65 -8.01
CA LEU A 68 10.12 13.35 -7.37
C LEU A 68 10.46 14.72 -6.74
N PRO A 69 11.65 14.92 -6.12
CA PRO A 69 12.07 16.24 -5.68
C PRO A 69 12.11 17.31 -6.78
N HIS A 70 12.37 16.92 -8.02
CA HIS A 70 12.58 17.85 -9.13
C HIS A 70 11.29 18.30 -9.82
N VAL A 71 10.17 17.60 -9.59
CA VAL A 71 8.86 17.93 -10.18
C VAL A 71 7.99 18.81 -9.27
N CYS A 72 8.42 19.06 -8.03
CA CYS A 72 7.73 19.96 -7.10
C CYS A 72 8.16 21.41 -7.38
N THR A 73 7.19 22.29 -7.65
CA THR A 73 7.43 23.64 -8.17
C THR A 73 7.94 24.66 -7.15
N ASN A 74 7.97 24.33 -5.86
CA ASN A 74 8.07 25.36 -4.84
C ASN A 74 9.39 25.31 -4.05
N ASN A 75 10.19 26.34 -4.32
CA ASN A 75 11.38 26.81 -3.62
C ASN A 75 12.76 26.37 -4.18
N PRO A 76 13.34 27.10 -5.16
CA PRO A 76 14.66 26.80 -5.74
C PRO A 76 15.83 26.88 -4.74
N GLY A 77 15.61 27.30 -3.49
CA GLY A 77 16.63 27.39 -2.44
C GLY A 77 16.69 26.20 -1.47
N THR A 78 15.66 25.38 -1.38
CA THR A 78 15.63 24.19 -0.49
C THR A 78 15.53 22.95 -1.34
N ARG A 79 16.63 22.20 -1.48
CA ARG A 79 16.61 20.86 -2.04
C ARG A 79 15.80 19.96 -1.12
N SER A 80 14.49 19.88 -1.32
CA SER A 80 13.62 18.94 -0.60
C SER A 80 14.12 17.52 -0.90
N THR A 81 14.75 16.86 0.07
CA THR A 81 15.16 15.46 -0.09
C THR A 81 13.95 14.56 0.14
N LEU A 82 13.70 13.62 -0.78
CA LEU A 82 12.69 12.60 -0.60
C LEU A 82 13.34 11.29 -0.12
N GLU A 83 12.97 10.86 1.07
CA GLU A 83 13.40 9.58 1.62
C GLU A 83 12.21 8.64 1.74
N PHE A 84 12.32 7.44 1.16
CA PHE A 84 11.32 6.40 1.38
C PHE A 84 11.73 5.56 2.58
N THR A 85 10.80 5.42 3.52
CA THR A 85 10.93 4.51 4.65
C THR A 85 10.16 3.23 4.35
N LYS A 86 10.78 2.08 4.60
CA LYS A 86 10.12 0.78 4.52
C LYS A 86 9.50 0.44 5.88
N CYS A 87 8.21 0.16 5.90
CA CYS A 87 7.46 -0.25 7.08
C CYS A 87 7.06 -1.72 6.93
N GLU A 88 7.07 -2.51 8.01
CA GLU A 88 6.91 -3.98 7.92
C GLU A 88 5.48 -4.50 8.14
N GLN A 89 4.58 -3.72 8.75
CA GLN A 89 3.25 -4.21 9.16
C GLN A 89 2.13 -3.20 8.82
N PRO A 90 1.46 -3.34 7.65
CA PRO A 90 1.80 -4.21 6.52
C PRO A 90 3.07 -3.73 5.80
N ALA A 91 3.72 -4.60 5.02
CA ALA A 91 4.89 -4.22 4.23
C ALA A 91 4.55 -3.13 3.19
N HIS A 92 5.05 -1.92 3.40
CA HIS A 92 4.83 -0.80 2.49
C HIS A 92 6.01 0.17 2.48
N TRP A 93 6.05 1.01 1.46
CA TRP A 93 6.96 2.15 1.40
C TRP A 93 6.19 3.44 1.61
N HIS A 94 6.79 4.35 2.38
CA HIS A 94 6.22 5.65 2.72
C HIS A 94 7.23 6.76 2.43
N ALA A 95 6.78 7.85 1.82
CA ALA A 95 7.60 9.02 1.54
C ALA A 95 6.76 10.29 1.63
N ARG A 96 7.35 11.39 2.15
CA ARG A 96 6.67 12.68 2.30
C ARG A 96 7.58 13.83 1.93
N LEU A 97 7.07 14.77 1.14
CA LEU A 97 7.75 16.01 0.75
C LEU A 97 7.29 17.15 1.67
N SER A 98 7.70 17.13 2.93
CA SER A 98 7.13 17.97 4.01
C SER A 98 7.24 19.48 3.79
N SER A 99 8.25 19.95 3.07
CA SER A 99 8.49 21.38 2.80
C SER A 99 8.03 21.83 1.41
N SER A 100 7.35 20.96 0.65
CA SER A 100 6.93 21.24 -0.71
C SER A 100 5.41 21.41 -0.79
N PHE A 101 5.00 22.37 -1.59
CA PHE A 101 3.62 22.56 -2.00
C PHE A 101 3.52 22.24 -3.49
N ALA A 102 2.54 21.41 -3.88
CA ALA A 102 2.27 21.08 -5.27
C ALA A 102 0.97 21.77 -5.72
N ASP A 103 1.10 22.70 -6.65
CA ASP A 103 -0.04 23.25 -7.40
C ASP A 103 -0.58 22.20 -8.39
N ASP A 104 -1.67 22.50 -9.09
CA ASP A 104 -2.30 21.55 -10.02
C ASP A 104 -1.33 21.03 -11.08
N THR A 105 -0.39 21.88 -11.52
CA THR A 105 0.64 21.48 -12.50
C THR A 105 1.61 20.48 -11.89
N ALA A 106 2.18 20.78 -10.72
CA ALA A 106 3.07 19.90 -9.99
C ALA A 106 2.38 18.59 -9.59
N GLN A 107 1.12 18.62 -9.17
CA GLN A 107 0.33 17.44 -8.85
C GLN A 107 0.22 16.48 -10.04
N ASN A 108 -0.08 17.03 -11.23
CA ASN A 108 -0.14 16.26 -12.47
C ASN A 108 1.23 15.69 -12.85
N LEU A 109 2.31 16.48 -12.73
CA LEU A 109 3.67 16.02 -13.03
C LEU A 109 4.13 14.90 -12.09
N ILE A 110 3.89 15.03 -10.78
CA ILE A 110 4.17 13.99 -9.79
C ILE A 110 3.38 12.72 -10.11
N THR A 111 2.09 12.87 -10.41
CA THR A 111 1.22 11.74 -10.76
C THR A 111 1.77 10.99 -11.97
N LEU A 112 2.00 11.68 -13.09
CA LEU A 112 2.53 11.06 -14.31
C LEU A 112 3.89 10.39 -14.07
N THR A 113 4.79 11.04 -13.32
CA THR A 113 6.10 10.49 -12.97
C THR A 113 5.98 9.15 -12.24
N ILE A 114 5.06 9.04 -11.28
CA ILE A 114 4.82 7.81 -10.54
C ILE A 114 4.29 6.72 -11.47
N LEU A 115 3.29 7.05 -12.31
CA LEU A 115 2.68 6.10 -13.25
C LEU A 115 3.74 5.55 -14.23
N ASP A 116 4.56 6.43 -14.81
CA ASP A 116 5.62 6.06 -15.75
C ASP A 116 6.69 5.18 -15.10
N CYS A 117 7.13 5.51 -13.88
CA CYS A 117 8.13 4.70 -13.17
C CYS A 117 7.61 3.28 -12.88
N LEU A 118 6.35 3.17 -12.47
CA LEU A 118 5.73 1.87 -12.18
C LEU A 118 5.51 1.03 -13.44
N GLU A 119 5.09 1.66 -14.54
CA GLU A 119 4.91 0.97 -15.81
C GLU A 119 6.25 0.47 -16.40
N LEU A 120 7.27 1.34 -16.42
CA LEU A 120 8.55 1.04 -17.08
C LEU A 120 9.42 0.03 -16.32
N GLU A 121 9.49 0.11 -14.99
CA GLU A 121 10.41 -0.76 -14.22
C GLU A 121 9.74 -2.00 -13.62
N GLY A 122 8.48 -1.85 -13.23
CA GLY A 122 7.73 -2.88 -12.54
C GLY A 122 6.80 -3.68 -13.44
N GLY A 123 6.57 -3.23 -14.68
CA GLY A 123 5.58 -3.84 -15.56
C GLY A 123 4.16 -3.76 -14.98
N TRP A 124 3.92 -2.78 -14.09
CA TRP A 124 2.63 -2.58 -13.44
C TRP A 124 1.61 -2.05 -14.43
N LYS A 125 0.40 -2.61 -14.41
CA LYS A 125 -0.73 -2.12 -15.18
C LYS A 125 -1.82 -1.64 -14.25
N MET A 126 -2.19 -0.37 -14.42
CA MET A 126 -3.29 0.24 -13.67
C MET A 126 -4.60 -0.48 -14.01
N LYS A 127 -5.37 -0.81 -12.97
CA LYS A 127 -6.67 -1.49 -13.04
C LYS A 127 -7.82 -0.60 -12.60
N GLY A 128 -7.53 0.40 -11.78
CA GLY A 128 -8.51 1.37 -11.32
C GLY A 128 -7.84 2.56 -10.64
N ALA A 129 -8.62 3.62 -10.50
CA ALA A 129 -8.22 4.84 -9.83
C ALA A 129 -9.43 5.40 -9.07
N ASN A 130 -9.17 6.03 -7.94
CA ASN A 130 -10.14 6.86 -7.24
C ASN A 130 -9.46 8.14 -6.76
N ALA A 131 -10.25 9.20 -6.64
CA ALA A 131 -9.84 10.45 -6.02
C ALA A 131 -10.84 10.78 -4.91
N GLN A 132 -10.34 11.34 -3.81
CA GLN A 132 -11.15 11.81 -2.70
C GLN A 132 -10.65 13.19 -2.29
N ASN A 133 -11.54 14.18 -2.35
CA ASN A 133 -11.30 15.48 -1.74
C ASN A 133 -11.65 15.37 -0.25
N HIS A 134 -10.72 15.74 0.62
CA HIS A 134 -10.94 15.74 2.07
C HIS A 134 -11.46 17.09 2.56
N ASP A 135 -10.97 18.17 1.97
CA ASP A 135 -11.38 19.55 2.19
C ASP A 135 -11.15 20.40 0.91
N GLU A 136 -11.06 21.71 1.02
CA GLU A 136 -10.84 22.62 -0.12
C GLU A 136 -9.41 22.56 -0.70
N VAL A 137 -8.44 22.03 0.05
CA VAL A 137 -7.00 22.10 -0.29
C VAL A 137 -6.33 20.73 -0.33
N MET A 138 -6.99 19.70 0.19
CA MET A 138 -6.45 18.35 0.34
C MET A 138 -7.19 17.34 -0.53
N VAL A 139 -6.45 16.70 -1.42
CA VAL A 139 -6.93 15.64 -2.31
C VAL A 139 -6.05 14.41 -2.17
N THR A 140 -6.68 13.24 -2.11
CA THR A 140 -6.01 11.95 -2.17
C THR A 140 -6.39 11.22 -3.43
N TYR A 141 -5.38 10.85 -4.21
CA TYR A 141 -5.48 9.91 -5.31
C TYR A 141 -5.07 8.53 -4.82
N LYS A 142 -5.82 7.52 -5.24
CA LYS A 142 -5.44 6.12 -5.03
C LYS A 142 -5.58 5.36 -6.34
N TRP A 143 -4.54 4.61 -6.66
CA TRP A 143 -4.45 3.79 -7.86
C TRP A 143 -4.21 2.34 -7.49
N PHE A 144 -4.86 1.45 -8.24
CA PHE A 144 -4.76 0.00 -8.07
C PHE A 144 -4.06 -0.57 -9.29
N PHE A 145 -3.00 -1.34 -9.07
CA PHE A 145 -2.22 -1.96 -10.13
C PHE A 145 -2.17 -3.47 -9.95
N SER A 146 -2.03 -4.16 -11.08
CA SER A 146 -1.57 -5.55 -11.09
C SER A 146 -0.34 -5.71 -11.98
N GLN A 147 0.55 -6.64 -11.65
CA GLN A 147 1.62 -7.01 -12.59
C GLN A 147 1.03 -7.71 -13.81
N LYS A 148 1.68 -7.52 -14.97
CA LYS A 148 1.42 -8.38 -16.14
C LYS A 148 1.71 -9.85 -15.77
N PRO A 149 0.88 -10.80 -16.21
CA PRO A 149 1.16 -12.22 -16.04
C PRO A 149 2.46 -12.63 -16.73
#